data_AF-A0A8C4J887-F1
#
_entry.id   AF-A0A8C4J887-F1
#
_cell.length_a   1.000
_cell.length_b   1.000
_cell.length_c   1.000
_cell.angle_alpha   90.00
_cell.angle_beta   90.00
_cell.angle_gamma   90.00
#
_symmetry.space_group_name_H-M   'P 1'
#
loop_
_entity.id
_entity.type
_entity.pdbx_description
1 polymer ?
#
loop_
_entity_poly.entity_id
_entity_poly.type
_entity_poly.pdbx_seq_one_letter_code
_entity_poly.pdbx_strand_id
1 'polypeptide(L)'
;MDASSRAAGPPRRVQTIIQNSPLDLIDTGKGLKVQTEKPHLVSLGSGRLSTAITLLPLEEGRTTIGSAARDIVLQGPGLAPEHCYIENARGTLTLHPCGNACAVDGVPLQRPTRLTQGCMICLGQATFLRFNHPAEAKWMKSMIPAGGRALPGLPRSPAAPVPAAPLPRSRARC
;
A
#
# COMPACT_ATOMS: atom_id res chain seq x y z
N MET A 1 -45.98 -25.92 24.53
CA MET A 1 -44.66 -25.32 24.84
C MET A 1 -44.18 -24.67 23.55
N ASP A 2 -44.51 -23.39 23.38
CA ASP A 2 -44.29 -22.63 22.15
C ASP A 2 -42.81 -22.31 21.91
N ALA A 3 -42.34 -22.66 20.72
CA ALA A 3 -41.02 -22.30 20.22
C ALA A 3 -41.05 -20.84 19.73
N SER A 4 -40.62 -19.92 20.59
CA SER A 4 -40.48 -18.51 20.24
C SER A 4 -39.25 -18.29 19.36
N SER A 5 -39.49 -18.02 18.08
CA SER A 5 -38.51 -17.62 17.08
C SER A 5 -37.90 -16.26 17.43
N ARG A 6 -36.62 -16.23 17.81
CA ARG A 6 -35.86 -14.98 17.94
C ARG A 6 -35.55 -14.42 16.55
N ALA A 7 -36.24 -13.36 16.17
CA ALA A 7 -35.94 -12.56 14.99
C ALA A 7 -34.52 -11.99 15.10
N ALA A 8 -33.70 -12.25 14.07
CA ALA A 8 -32.44 -11.55 13.86
C ALA A 8 -32.75 -10.06 13.68
N GLY A 9 -32.28 -9.23 14.61
CA GLY A 9 -32.38 -7.78 14.48
C GLY A 9 -31.71 -7.30 13.18
N PRO A 10 -32.19 -6.19 12.59
CA PRO A 10 -31.63 -5.68 11.34
C PRO A 10 -30.13 -5.41 11.52
N PRO A 11 -29.30 -5.65 10.48
CA PRO A 11 -27.89 -5.30 10.55
C PRO A 11 -27.81 -3.82 10.90
N ARG A 12 -27.14 -3.50 12.01
CA ARG A 12 -26.80 -2.13 12.36
C ARG A 12 -25.99 -1.57 11.20
N ARG A 13 -26.68 -0.83 10.33
CA ARG A 13 -26.10 -0.07 9.23
C ARG A 13 -25.19 0.94 9.90
N VAL A 14 -23.89 0.68 9.93
CA VAL A 14 -22.88 1.70 10.26
C VAL A 14 -22.82 2.64 9.05
N GLN A 15 -23.92 3.34 8.79
CA GLN A 15 -23.98 4.51 7.93
C GLN A 15 -23.69 5.70 8.82
N THR A 16 -22.50 5.74 9.41
CA THR A 16 -21.91 7.01 9.81
C THR A 16 -21.31 7.60 8.54
N ILE A 17 -22.20 8.17 7.73
CA ILE A 17 -22.03 9.39 6.94
C ILE A 17 -20.55 9.79 6.79
N ILE A 18 -19.88 9.26 5.76
CA ILE A 18 -18.75 9.94 5.13
C ILE A 18 -19.35 10.92 4.09
N GLN A 19 -20.20 11.84 4.54
CA GLN A 19 -20.58 12.99 3.71
C GLN A 19 -19.65 14.12 4.16
N ASN A 20 -18.85 14.64 3.23
CA ASN A 20 -17.86 15.72 3.39
C ASN A 20 -16.42 15.33 3.74
N SER A 21 -15.99 14.08 3.55
CA SER A 21 -14.56 13.73 3.60
C SER A 21 -14.00 13.48 2.19
N PRO A 22 -12.72 13.74 1.92
CA PRO A 22 -12.07 13.52 0.60
C PRO A 22 -11.86 12.03 0.26
N LEU A 23 -12.61 11.13 0.93
CA LEU A 23 -12.56 9.69 0.78
C LEU A 23 -13.89 9.20 0.18
N ASP A 24 -13.83 8.67 -1.04
CA ASP A 24 -14.95 8.01 -1.70
C ASP A 24 -14.93 6.52 -1.37
N LEU A 25 -16.03 6.03 -0.79
CA LEU A 25 -16.25 4.63 -0.49
C LEU A 25 -17.23 4.05 -1.51
N ILE A 26 -16.74 3.15 -2.36
CA ILE A 26 -17.52 2.57 -3.46
C ILE A 26 -17.74 1.09 -3.16
N ASP A 27 -19.00 0.71 -2.93
CA ASP A 27 -19.42 -0.68 -2.80
C ASP A 27 -19.45 -1.35 -4.18
N THR A 28 -18.74 -2.47 -4.34
CA THR A 28 -18.72 -3.27 -5.57
C THR A 28 -19.53 -4.56 -5.46
N GLY A 29 -20.33 -4.72 -4.40
CA GLY A 29 -21.16 -5.89 -4.09
C GLY A 29 -20.40 -7.07 -3.46
N LYS A 30 -19.10 -7.21 -3.73
CA LYS A 30 -18.20 -8.24 -3.14
C LYS A 30 -17.02 -7.64 -2.38
N GLY A 31 -16.96 -6.32 -2.29
CA GLY A 31 -15.81 -5.62 -1.73
C GLY A 31 -16.04 -4.13 -1.70
N LEU A 32 -15.09 -3.45 -1.07
CA LEU A 32 -15.12 -2.02 -0.88
C LEU A 32 -13.89 -1.41 -1.57
N LYS A 33 -14.13 -0.48 -2.48
CA LYS A 33 -13.08 0.32 -3.08
C LYS A 33 -13.04 1.68 -2.38
N VAL A 34 -11.88 2.03 -1.86
CA VAL A 34 -11.63 3.37 -1.33
C VAL A 34 -10.87 4.16 -2.40
N GLN A 35 -11.37 5.34 -2.74
CA GLN A 35 -10.73 6.26 -3.67
C GLN A 35 -10.54 7.61 -3.00
N THR A 36 -9.39 8.22 -3.24
CA THR A 36 -9.05 9.52 -2.66
C THR A 36 -8.38 10.37 -3.72
N GLU A 37 -8.42 11.69 -3.55
CA GLU A 37 -7.73 12.63 -4.44
C GLU A 37 -6.41 13.11 -3.84
N LYS A 38 -6.28 13.10 -2.50
CA LYS A 38 -5.08 13.56 -1.79
C LYS A 38 -4.05 12.44 -1.56
N PRO A 39 -2.76 12.78 -1.47
CA PRO A 39 -1.72 11.86 -1.04
C PRO A 39 -2.03 11.26 0.34
N HIS A 40 -1.75 9.98 0.53
CA HIS A 40 -2.04 9.27 1.77
C HIS A 40 -1.14 8.06 1.94
N LEU A 41 -1.00 7.60 3.19
CA LEU A 41 -0.41 6.31 3.52
C LEU A 41 -1.52 5.28 3.69
N VAL A 42 -1.23 4.04 3.31
CA VAL A 42 -2.07 2.88 3.59
C VAL A 42 -1.30 1.98 4.56
N SER A 43 -1.90 1.72 5.71
CA SER A 43 -1.39 0.81 6.74
C SER A 43 -2.28 -0.43 6.82
N LEU A 44 -1.66 -1.60 6.92
CA LEU A 44 -2.34 -2.87 7.25
C LEU A 44 -2.25 -3.18 8.75
N GLY A 45 -1.79 -2.24 9.57
CA GLY A 45 -1.53 -2.40 10.99
C GLY A 45 -0.11 -2.90 11.33
N SER A 46 0.10 -3.29 12.58
CA SER A 46 1.42 -3.54 13.19
C SER A 46 1.90 -4.99 13.07
N GLY A 47 1.24 -5.84 12.27
CA GLY A 47 1.70 -7.21 12.04
C GLY A 47 0.65 -8.15 11.47
N ARG A 48 0.96 -9.45 11.48
CA ARG A 48 0.12 -10.51 10.90
C ARG A 48 -1.28 -10.63 11.50
N LEU A 49 -1.46 -10.16 12.73
CA LEU A 49 -2.73 -10.23 13.45
C LEU A 49 -3.61 -8.99 13.21
N SER A 50 -3.08 -7.95 12.58
CA SER A 50 -3.87 -6.78 12.23
C SER A 50 -4.84 -7.11 11.11
N THR A 51 -6.12 -6.79 11.35
CA THR A 51 -7.22 -7.08 10.42
C THR A 51 -7.76 -5.82 9.74
N ALA A 52 -7.41 -4.65 10.26
CA ALA A 52 -7.88 -3.36 9.76
C ALA A 52 -6.93 -2.77 8.72
N ILE A 53 -7.50 -2.09 7.73
CA ILE A 53 -6.78 -1.24 6.78
C ILE A 53 -7.05 0.21 7.16
N THR A 54 -6.00 1.00 7.33
CA THR A 54 -6.10 2.42 7.69
C THR A 54 -5.54 3.28 6.57
N LEU A 55 -6.31 4.30 6.16
CA LEU A 55 -5.83 5.36 5.27
C LEU A 55 -5.48 6.58 6.12
N LEU A 56 -4.26 7.10 5.93
CA LEU A 56 -3.72 8.22 6.68
C LEU A 56 -3.42 9.36 5.69
N PRO A 57 -4.30 10.38 5.58
CA PRO A 57 -4.09 11.51 4.69
C PRO A 57 -2.80 12.28 5.00
N LEU A 58 -2.14 12.78 3.96
CA LEU A 58 -0.96 13.63 4.07
C LEU A 58 -1.31 15.03 3.54
N GLU A 59 -1.74 15.89 4.44
CA GLU A 59 -2.07 17.28 4.16
C GLU A 59 -0.82 18.12 3.85
N GLU A 60 -0.99 19.34 3.35
CA GLU A 60 0.13 20.25 3.09
C GLU A 60 0.85 20.63 4.40
N GLY A 61 2.17 20.73 4.33
CA GLY A 61 3.02 20.98 5.50
C GLY A 61 3.68 19.71 6.03
N ARG A 62 3.89 19.64 7.34
CA ARG A 62 4.67 18.56 7.99
C ARG A 62 3.74 17.60 8.73
N THR A 63 3.93 16.31 8.49
CA THR A 63 3.26 15.21 9.22
C THR A 63 4.30 14.35 9.94
N THR A 64 4.27 14.35 11.26
CA THR A 64 5.22 13.60 12.12
C THR A 64 4.68 12.22 12.44
N ILE A 65 5.54 11.21 12.36
CA ILE A 65 5.18 9.79 12.47
C ILE A 65 6.08 9.12 13.51
N GLY A 66 5.49 8.29 14.38
CA GLY A 66 6.21 7.56 15.41
C GLY A 66 5.29 6.84 16.40
N SER A 67 5.86 6.27 17.46
CA SER A 67 5.08 5.54 18.48
C SER A 67 4.36 6.45 19.47
N ALA A 68 4.77 7.71 19.56
CA ALA A 68 4.12 8.75 20.35
C ALA A 68 4.14 10.11 19.62
N ALA A 69 4.06 10.07 18.29
CA ALA A 69 4.10 11.27 17.47
C ALA A 69 2.78 12.05 17.55
N ARG A 70 2.85 13.34 17.22
CA ARG A 70 1.69 14.24 17.25
C ARG A 70 0.62 13.90 16.20
N ASP A 71 1.04 13.57 14.98
CA ASP A 71 0.13 13.51 13.84
C ASP A 71 -0.29 12.07 13.50
N ILE A 72 0.68 11.16 13.32
CA ILE A 72 0.42 9.75 13.03
C ILE A 72 1.13 8.87 14.05
N VAL A 73 0.33 8.22 14.90
CA VAL A 73 0.82 7.22 15.85
C VAL A 73 0.75 5.83 15.22
N LEU A 74 1.89 5.14 15.18
CA LEU A 74 1.98 3.75 14.72
C LEU A 74 2.55 2.87 15.82
N GLN A 75 2.26 1.58 15.74
CA GLN A 75 2.86 0.60 16.63
C GLN A 75 3.71 -0.38 15.81
N GLY A 76 4.85 -0.76 16.35
CA GLY A 76 5.72 -1.75 15.74
C GLY A 76 7.12 -1.79 16.35
N PRO A 77 7.85 -2.89 16.15
CA PRO A 77 9.18 -3.06 16.69
C PRO A 77 10.18 -2.07 16.05
N GLY A 78 11.01 -1.44 16.89
CA GLY A 78 12.02 -0.48 16.46
C GLY A 78 11.49 0.90 16.06
N LEU A 79 10.23 1.22 16.38
CA LEU A 79 9.67 2.54 16.12
C LEU A 79 9.93 3.50 17.29
N ALA A 80 10.49 4.67 16.98
CA ALA A 80 10.82 5.70 17.97
C ALA A 80 9.59 6.61 18.24
N PRO A 81 9.53 7.31 19.40
CA PRO A 81 8.44 8.23 19.72
C PRO A 81 8.16 9.25 18.61
N GLU A 82 9.21 9.91 18.13
CA GLU A 82 9.24 10.69 16.89
C GLU A 82 10.24 10.03 15.94
N HIS A 83 9.74 9.25 14.98
CA HIS A 83 10.58 8.40 14.15
C HIS A 83 11.02 9.10 12.86
N CYS A 84 10.06 9.71 12.17
CA CYS A 84 10.31 10.46 10.94
C CYS A 84 9.22 11.51 10.76
N TYR A 85 9.37 12.35 9.75
CA TYR A 85 8.26 13.16 9.26
C TYR A 85 8.21 13.13 7.74
N ILE A 86 7.02 13.34 7.20
CA ILE A 86 6.81 13.58 5.78
C ILE A 86 6.47 15.06 5.62
N GLU A 87 7.21 15.73 4.76
CA GLU A 87 6.89 17.09 4.33
C GLU A 87 6.19 17.03 2.98
N ASN A 88 4.99 17.63 2.92
CA ASN A 88 4.23 17.83 1.69
C ASN A 88 4.33 19.30 1.29
N ALA A 89 5.23 19.58 0.35
CA ALA A 89 5.39 20.91 -0.25
C ALA A 89 4.68 20.93 -1.61
N ARG A 90 3.46 21.50 -1.66
CA ARG A 90 2.67 21.65 -2.90
C ARG A 90 2.51 20.34 -3.69
N GLY A 91 2.29 19.22 -2.99
CA GLY A 91 2.12 17.90 -3.61
C GLY A 91 3.41 17.16 -3.93
N THR A 92 4.58 17.71 -3.59
CA THR A 92 5.84 16.96 -3.53
C THR A 92 6.07 16.47 -2.12
N LEU A 93 6.08 15.15 -1.92
CA LEU A 93 6.20 14.55 -0.59
C LEU A 93 7.60 14.00 -0.38
N THR A 94 8.23 14.42 0.71
CA THR A 94 9.59 14.02 1.07
C THR A 94 9.58 13.39 2.45
N LEU A 95 10.16 12.19 2.59
CA LEU A 95 10.34 11.52 3.87
C LEU A 95 11.69 11.91 4.48
N HIS A 96 11.67 12.35 5.73
CA HIS A 96 12.85 12.76 6.48
C HIS A 96 13.09 11.77 7.64
N PRO A 97 14.13 10.91 7.55
CA PRO A 97 14.51 10.03 8.65
C PRO A 97 15.16 10.87 9.75
N CYS A 98 14.56 10.95 10.94
CA CYS A 98 15.08 11.75 12.07
C CYS A 98 16.26 11.04 12.78
N GLY A 99 17.24 10.55 12.02
CA GLY A 99 18.30 9.67 12.52
C GLY A 99 17.84 8.22 12.80
N ASN A 100 16.57 7.91 12.49
CA ASN A 100 15.98 6.59 12.69
C ASN A 100 16.00 5.74 11.42
N ALA A 101 15.91 4.42 11.58
CA ALA A 101 15.89 3.46 10.49
C ALA A 101 14.60 3.59 9.65
N CYS A 102 14.75 4.13 8.44
CA CYS A 102 13.69 4.17 7.43
C CYS A 102 14.20 3.55 6.13
N ALA A 103 13.32 2.89 5.38
CA ALA A 103 13.62 2.40 4.04
C ALA A 103 12.45 2.67 3.09
N VAL A 104 12.77 2.88 1.81
CA VAL A 104 11.79 2.99 0.72
C VAL A 104 12.12 1.93 -0.32
N ASP A 105 11.13 1.12 -0.68
CA ASP A 105 11.26 -0.01 -1.61
C ASP A 105 12.43 -0.95 -1.27
N GLY A 106 12.66 -1.16 0.04
CA GLY A 106 13.74 -2.00 0.57
C GLY A 106 15.11 -1.32 0.66
N VAL A 107 15.26 -0.08 0.18
CA VAL A 107 16.51 0.67 0.23
C VAL A 107 16.54 1.55 1.49
N PRO A 108 17.52 1.36 2.40
CA PRO A 108 17.66 2.21 3.58
C PRO A 108 17.94 3.67 3.22
N LEU A 109 17.29 4.59 3.92
CA LEU A 109 17.45 6.02 3.71
C LEU A 109 18.58 6.60 4.57
N GLN A 110 19.45 7.39 3.94
CA GLN A 110 20.51 8.15 4.61
C GLN A 110 20.27 9.66 4.59
N ARG A 111 19.28 10.11 3.80
CA ARG A 111 18.95 11.52 3.59
C ARG A 111 17.46 11.68 3.25
N PRO A 112 16.91 12.90 3.36
CA PRO A 112 15.56 13.17 2.90
C PRO A 112 15.35 12.69 1.47
N THR A 113 14.26 11.96 1.26
CA THR A 113 14.00 11.24 0.00
C THR A 113 12.57 11.51 -0.46
N ARG A 114 12.44 11.95 -1.72
CA ARG A 114 11.14 12.15 -2.36
C ARG A 114 10.42 10.81 -2.51
N LEU A 115 9.18 10.75 -2.03
CA LEU A 115 8.30 9.61 -2.20
C LEU A 115 7.64 9.65 -3.58
N THR A 116 7.45 8.49 -4.17
CA THR A 116 6.80 8.31 -5.48
C THR A 116 5.60 7.41 -5.33
N GLN A 117 4.57 7.64 -6.14
CA GLN A 117 3.36 6.83 -6.17
C GLN A 117 3.64 5.33 -6.11
N GLY A 118 3.08 4.68 -5.09
CA GLY A 118 3.10 3.23 -4.92
C GLY A 118 4.29 2.67 -4.16
N CYS A 119 5.28 3.49 -3.76
CA CYS A 119 6.43 3.01 -3.01
C CYS A 119 6.03 2.44 -1.64
N MET A 120 6.79 1.45 -1.18
CA MET A 120 6.64 0.82 0.12
C MET A 120 7.63 1.44 1.10
N ILE A 121 7.11 2.03 2.17
CA ILE A 121 7.90 2.60 3.25
C ILE A 121 7.99 1.57 4.38
N CYS A 122 9.20 1.34 4.88
CA CYS A 122 9.44 0.59 6.11
C CYS A 122 10.02 1.53 7.17
N LEU A 123 9.39 1.55 8.34
CA LEU A 123 9.85 2.29 9.53
C LEU A 123 10.26 1.29 10.62
N GLY A 124 11.37 1.54 11.29
CA GLY A 124 11.90 0.63 12.31
C GLY A 124 12.27 -0.72 11.71
N GLN A 125 11.77 -1.81 12.30
CA GLN A 125 12.08 -3.18 11.86
C GLN A 125 11.00 -3.80 10.97
N ALA A 126 9.72 -3.46 11.20
CA ALA A 126 8.60 -4.17 10.56
C ALA A 126 7.32 -3.35 10.39
N THR A 127 7.39 -2.01 10.47
CA THR A 127 6.21 -1.16 10.23
C THR A 127 6.16 -0.74 8.77
N PHE A 128 5.31 -1.42 7.99
CA PHE A 128 5.18 -1.19 6.55
C PHE A 128 3.98 -0.32 6.21
N LEU A 129 4.20 0.64 5.32
CA LEU A 129 3.19 1.56 4.81
C LEU A 129 3.31 1.62 3.29
N ARG A 130 2.18 1.65 2.59
CA ARG A 130 2.19 1.98 1.16
C ARG A 130 1.89 3.45 0.98
N PHE A 131 2.73 4.15 0.24
CA PHE A 131 2.44 5.54 -0.13
C PHE A 131 1.60 5.59 -1.42
N ASN A 132 0.51 6.34 -1.38
CA ASN A 132 -0.33 6.61 -2.51
C ASN A 132 -0.40 8.12 -2.81
N HIS A 133 -0.10 8.50 -4.05
CA HIS A 133 -0.25 9.83 -4.63
C HIS A 133 -1.17 9.76 -5.87
N PRO A 134 -2.49 9.96 -5.70
CA PRO A 134 -3.45 9.80 -6.80
C PRO A 134 -3.18 10.70 -8.01
N ALA A 135 -2.72 11.93 -7.80
CA ALA A 135 -2.41 12.86 -8.90
C ALA A 135 -1.18 12.40 -9.69
N GLU A 136 -0.09 11.99 -9.01
CA GLU A 136 1.09 11.41 -9.67
C GLU A 136 0.71 10.12 -10.42
N ALA A 137 -0.17 9.29 -9.84
CA ALA A 137 -0.68 8.08 -10.50
C ALA A 137 -1.46 8.37 -11.79
N LYS A 138 -2.32 9.40 -11.79
CA LYS A 138 -3.09 9.83 -12.96
C LYS A 138 -2.14 10.30 -14.07
N TRP A 139 -1.13 11.11 -13.71
CA TRP A 139 -0.10 11.57 -14.64
C TRP A 139 0.71 10.41 -15.25
N MET A 140 1.18 9.48 -14.42
CA MET A 140 1.90 8.28 -14.89
C MET A 140 1.06 7.47 -15.88
N LYS A 141 -0.23 7.25 -15.58
CA LYS A 141 -1.15 6.53 -16.47
C LYS A 141 -1.34 7.24 -17.82
N SER A 142 -1.39 8.57 -17.85
CA SER A 142 -1.47 9.31 -19.12
C SER A 142 -0.20 9.20 -19.97
N MET A 143 0.93 8.86 -19.36
CA MET A 143 2.21 8.74 -20.06
C MET A 143 2.44 7.34 -20.64
N ILE A 144 1.70 6.32 -20.20
CA ILE A 144 1.76 4.97 -20.77
C ILE A 144 0.95 4.97 -22.07
N PRO A 145 1.57 4.74 -23.25
CA PRO A 145 0.82 4.60 -24.49
C PRO A 145 -0.20 3.47 -24.35
N ALA A 146 -1.41 3.64 -24.88
CA ALA A 146 -2.49 2.64 -24.80
C ALA A 146 -2.16 1.27 -25.44
N GLY A 147 -0.96 1.08 -26.00
CA GLY A 147 -0.48 -0.12 -26.70
C GLY A 147 -0.09 -1.32 -25.83
N GLY A 148 -0.40 -1.31 -24.52
CA GLY A 148 -0.25 -2.48 -23.64
C GLY A 148 -1.48 -3.40 -23.58
N ARG A 149 -2.60 -3.03 -24.22
CA ARG A 149 -3.66 -3.99 -24.53
C ARG A 149 -3.14 -4.86 -25.67
N ALA A 150 -3.06 -6.17 -25.44
CA ALA A 150 -2.75 -7.14 -26.47
C ALA A 150 -3.42 -6.76 -27.80
N LEU A 151 -2.61 -6.53 -28.83
CA LEU A 151 -3.10 -6.35 -30.19
C LEU A 151 -3.95 -7.58 -30.55
N PRO A 152 -5.23 -7.44 -30.90
CA PRO A 152 -5.98 -8.55 -31.47
C PRO A 152 -5.35 -8.85 -32.84
N GLY A 153 -4.63 -9.96 -32.95
CA GLY A 153 -4.20 -10.49 -34.25
C GLY A 153 -2.70 -10.56 -34.55
N LEU A 154 -1.79 -10.49 -33.58
CA LEU A 154 -0.44 -10.99 -33.83
C LEU A 154 -0.46 -12.52 -33.78
N PRO A 155 -0.17 -13.24 -34.89
CA PRO A 155 -0.03 -14.68 -34.85
C PRO A 155 1.11 -15.01 -33.89
N ARG A 156 0.82 -15.93 -32.94
CA ARG A 156 1.85 -16.50 -32.07
C ARG A 156 2.94 -17.08 -32.98
N SER A 157 4.14 -16.52 -32.95
CA SER A 157 5.29 -17.22 -33.53
C SER A 157 5.39 -18.59 -32.86
N PRO A 158 5.55 -19.68 -33.63
CA PRO A 158 5.75 -20.99 -33.04
C PRO A 158 7.01 -20.92 -32.19
N ALA A 159 6.88 -21.28 -30.92
CA ALA A 159 7.98 -21.36 -29.99
C ALA A 159 9.06 -22.26 -30.59
N ALA A 160 10.28 -21.73 -30.72
CA ALA A 160 11.43 -22.55 -31.09
C ALA A 160 11.58 -23.69 -30.05
N PRO A 161 11.85 -24.93 -30.48
CA PRO A 161 11.97 -26.05 -29.57
C PRO A 161 13.17 -25.83 -28.66
N VAL A 162 12.89 -25.85 -27.35
CA VAL A 162 13.91 -25.79 -26.30
C VAL A 162 14.77 -27.06 -26.41
N PRO A 163 16.11 -26.97 -26.51
CA PRO A 163 16.94 -28.17 -26.56
C PRO A 163 16.84 -28.91 -25.21
N ALA A 164 16.54 -30.21 -25.28
CA ALA A 164 16.46 -31.08 -24.12
C ALA A 164 17.82 -31.17 -23.42
N ALA A 165 17.83 -30.91 -22.11
CA ALA A 165 19.02 -31.11 -21.28
C ALA A 165 19.41 -32.60 -21.24
N PRO A 166 20.71 -32.95 -21.30
CA PRO A 166 21.15 -34.34 -21.24
C PRO A 166 20.95 -34.93 -19.83
N LEU A 167 20.39 -36.13 -19.78
CA LEU A 167 20.21 -36.94 -18.57
C LEU A 167 21.57 -37.27 -17.91
N PRO A 168 21.66 -37.29 -16.58
CA PRO A 168 22.87 -37.71 -15.88
C PRO A 168 23.06 -39.23 -16.08
N ARG A 169 24.21 -39.62 -16.63
CA ARG A 169 24.63 -41.03 -16.71
C ARG A 169 24.85 -41.56 -15.29
N SER A 170 24.16 -42.66 -14.95
CA SER A 170 24.40 -43.41 -13.73
C SER A 170 25.85 -43.92 -13.71
N ARG A 171 26.61 -43.52 -12.70
CA ARG A 171 27.88 -44.20 -12.38
C ARG A 171 27.53 -45.53 -11.73
N ALA A 172 27.70 -46.61 -12.50
CA ALA A 172 27.77 -47.96 -11.95
C ALA A 172 29.01 -48.05 -11.05
N ARG A 173 28.80 -48.70 -9.90
CA ARG A 173 29.80 -49.00 -8.88
C ARG A 173 30.84 -49.98 -9.43
N CYS A 174 32.08 -49.77 -9.06
CA CYS A 174 33.05 -50.83 -8.80
C CYS A 174 33.50 -50.68 -7.36
#